data_AF-A0ABC9WKA6-F1
#
_entry.id   AF-A0ABC9WKA6-F1
#
_cell.length_a   1.000
_cell.length_b   1.000
_cell.length_c   1.000
_cell.angle_alpha   90.00
_cell.angle_beta   90.00
_cell.angle_gamma   90.00
#
_symmetry.space_group_name_H-M   'P 1'
#
loop_
_entity.id
_entity.type
_entity.pdbx_description
1 polymer ?
#
loop_
_entity_poly.entity_id
_entity_poly.type
_entity_poly.pdbx_seq_one_letter_code
_entity_poly.pdbx_strand_id
1 'polypeptide(L)'
;MVRDLLYHLNTHKSMGPDGIHPRVLRELAEVLTNTLSIIYQHSWLTREVSVDWRLANVMPVYKKGQKEDPGNYRPVSLTLLPGKVMEQVILSAIMWHVQDNQVIRPSQHWFMKGRSYLTNLMSFYDKVTRLVDEGKAVAVVYLDFSKAFDNISHSILPEKVAAHDLDVIIFAGQKTGWMARPKELW
;
A
#
# COMPACT_ATOMS: atom_id res chain seq x y z
N MET A 1 0.33 8.23 -17.31
CA MET A 1 0.11 7.66 -15.96
C MET A 1 -1.24 6.98 -15.82
N VAL A 2 -2.38 7.68 -15.74
CA VAL A 2 -3.71 7.04 -15.52
C VAL A 2 -4.03 6.01 -16.60
N ARG A 3 -3.83 6.38 -17.88
CA ARG A 3 -3.98 5.45 -19.01
C ARG A 3 -3.15 4.18 -18.85
N ASP A 4 -1.88 4.35 -18.49
CA ASP A 4 -0.95 3.24 -18.34
C ASP A 4 -1.38 2.33 -17.17
N LEU A 5 -1.82 2.92 -16.05
CA LEU A 5 -2.36 2.17 -14.92
C LEU A 5 -3.61 1.35 -15.32
N LEU A 6 -4.49 1.91 -16.15
CA LEU A 6 -5.67 1.21 -16.66
C LEU A 6 -5.29 0.03 -17.56
N TYR A 7 -4.33 0.23 -18.48
CA TYR A 7 -3.85 -0.85 -19.36
C TYR A 7 -3.19 -2.01 -18.60
N HIS A 8 -2.51 -1.70 -17.50
CA HIS A 8 -1.81 -2.71 -16.68
C HIS A 8 -2.68 -3.27 -15.55
N LEU A 9 -3.99 -3.02 -15.55
CA LEU A 9 -4.90 -3.65 -14.60
C LEU A 9 -4.87 -5.18 -14.78
N ASN A 10 -4.73 -5.89 -13.66
CA ASN A 10 -4.81 -7.34 -13.64
C ASN A 10 -6.27 -7.79 -13.81
N THR A 11 -6.58 -8.36 -14.96
CA THR A 11 -7.92 -8.81 -15.33
C THR A 11 -8.37 -10.10 -14.67
N HIS A 12 -7.53 -10.76 -13.88
CA HIS A 12 -7.91 -11.92 -13.08
C HIS A 12 -8.28 -11.56 -11.64
N LYS A 13 -8.33 -10.27 -11.30
CA LYS A 13 -8.74 -9.81 -9.97
C LYS A 13 -10.26 -9.76 -9.83
N SER A 14 -10.72 -9.93 -8.60
CA SER A 14 -12.13 -9.83 -8.22
C SER A 14 -12.70 -8.43 -8.44
N MET A 15 -14.02 -8.38 -8.65
CA MET A 15 -14.79 -7.16 -8.82
C MET A 15 -14.91 -6.38 -7.50
N GLY A 16 -15.10 -5.07 -7.60
CA GLY A 16 -15.47 -4.24 -6.46
C GLY A 16 -16.97 -4.32 -6.15
N PRO A 17 -17.47 -3.46 -5.25
CA PRO A 17 -18.89 -3.39 -4.90
C PRO A 17 -19.81 -3.01 -6.07
N ASP A 18 -19.26 -2.38 -7.11
CA ASP A 18 -19.96 -1.99 -8.35
C ASP A 18 -20.21 -3.16 -9.31
N GLY A 19 -19.63 -4.34 -9.06
CA GLY A 19 -19.73 -5.49 -9.96
C GLY A 19 -19.02 -5.29 -11.30
N ILE A 20 -18.17 -4.26 -11.45
CA ILE A 20 -17.46 -4.01 -12.71
C ILE A 20 -16.17 -4.82 -12.74
N HIS A 21 -16.05 -5.66 -13.76
CA HIS A 21 -14.86 -6.49 -13.95
C HIS A 21 -13.66 -5.64 -14.39
N PRO A 22 -12.43 -5.89 -13.88
CA PRO A 22 -11.25 -5.09 -14.24
C PRO A 22 -10.96 -5.06 -15.74
N ARG A 23 -11.37 -6.11 -16.46
CA ARG A 23 -11.30 -6.17 -17.93
C ARG A 23 -12.04 -5.00 -18.58
N VAL A 24 -13.22 -4.63 -18.09
CA VAL A 24 -14.02 -3.53 -18.65
C VAL A 24 -13.23 -2.22 -18.61
N LEU A 25 -12.60 -1.90 -17.47
CA LEU A 25 -11.80 -0.68 -17.34
C LEU A 25 -10.56 -0.70 -18.23
N ARG A 26 -9.96 -1.87 -18.43
CA ARG A 26 -8.79 -2.04 -19.30
C ARG A 26 -9.16 -1.83 -20.78
N GLU A 27 -10.23 -2.46 -21.25
CA GLU A 27 -10.68 -2.31 -22.65
C GLU A 27 -11.19 -0.88 -22.93
N LEU A 28 -11.78 -0.21 -21.92
CA LEU A 28 -12.25 1.17 -22.03
C LEU A 28 -11.20 2.21 -21.61
N ALA A 29 -9.93 1.83 -21.50
CA ALA A 29 -8.88 2.69 -20.95
C ALA A 29 -8.77 4.04 -21.70
N GLU A 30 -8.82 4.04 -23.04
CA GLU A 30 -8.74 5.27 -23.83
C GLU A 30 -9.88 6.25 -23.53
N VAL A 31 -11.09 5.73 -23.36
CA VAL A 31 -12.29 6.55 -23.09
C VAL A 31 -12.29 7.05 -21.65
N LEU A 32 -11.95 6.18 -20.69
CA LEU A 32 -12.01 6.49 -19.27
C LEU A 32 -10.85 7.36 -18.79
N THR A 33 -9.71 7.36 -19.48
CA THR A 33 -8.51 8.08 -19.06
C THR A 33 -8.79 9.54 -18.79
N ASN A 34 -9.45 10.24 -19.72
CA ASN A 34 -9.68 11.68 -19.59
C ASN A 34 -10.62 11.98 -18.41
N THR A 35 -11.75 11.29 -18.33
CA THR A 35 -12.74 11.45 -17.27
C THR A 35 -12.14 11.17 -15.89
N LEU A 36 -11.43 10.05 -15.73
CA LEU A 36 -10.79 9.71 -14.46
C LEU A 36 -9.70 10.71 -14.08
N SER A 37 -8.94 11.21 -15.05
CA SER A 37 -7.91 12.23 -14.78
C SER A 37 -8.52 13.53 -14.26
N ILE A 38 -9.65 13.98 -14.81
CA ILE A 38 -10.39 15.16 -14.31
C ILE A 38 -10.86 14.93 -12.88
N ILE A 39 -11.46 13.76 -12.60
CA ILE A 39 -11.95 13.43 -11.25
C ILE A 39 -10.78 13.37 -10.25
N TYR A 40 -9.66 12.73 -10.61
CA TYR A 40 -8.47 12.64 -9.75
C TYR A 40 -7.86 14.01 -9.49
N GLN A 41 -7.78 14.87 -10.50
CA GLN A 41 -7.26 16.22 -10.35
C GLN A 41 -8.16 17.04 -9.42
N HIS A 42 -9.48 16.97 -9.61
CA HIS A 42 -10.43 17.63 -8.73
C HIS A 42 -10.28 17.13 -7.29
N SER A 43 -10.22 15.81 -7.10
CA SER A 43 -10.03 15.17 -5.80
C SER A 43 -8.74 15.61 -5.11
N TRP A 44 -7.64 15.70 -5.87
CA TRP A 44 -6.36 16.19 -5.38
C TRP A 44 -6.44 17.64 -4.90
N LEU A 45 -7.08 18.52 -5.67
CA LEU A 45 -7.20 19.95 -5.36
C LEU A 45 -8.14 20.22 -4.18
N THR A 46 -9.30 19.55 -4.13
CA THR A 46 -10.28 19.76 -3.05
C THR A 46 -9.93 19.00 -1.79
N ARG A 47 -9.01 18.03 -1.87
CA ARG A 47 -8.70 17.07 -0.79
C ARG A 47 -9.90 16.21 -0.40
N GLU A 48 -10.89 16.17 -1.27
CA GLU A 48 -12.11 15.37 -1.13
C GLU A 48 -12.13 14.29 -2.18
N VAL A 49 -12.95 13.29 -1.93
CA VAL A 49 -12.78 12.00 -2.54
C VAL A 49 -14.14 11.29 -2.48
N SER A 50 -14.52 10.61 -3.56
CA SER A 50 -15.87 10.03 -3.65
C SER A 50 -16.18 9.09 -2.48
N VAL A 51 -17.37 9.21 -1.92
CA VAL A 51 -17.86 8.30 -0.86
C VAL A 51 -17.81 6.85 -1.33
N ASP A 52 -18.08 6.60 -2.61
CA ASP A 52 -18.08 5.25 -3.17
C ASP A 52 -16.70 4.58 -3.08
N TRP A 53 -15.62 5.35 -3.23
CA TRP A 53 -14.25 4.79 -3.18
C TRP A 53 -13.84 4.41 -1.76
N ARG A 54 -14.59 4.84 -0.73
CA ARG A 54 -14.44 4.41 0.66
C ARG A 54 -15.17 3.11 0.98
N LEU A 55 -16.07 2.66 0.10
CA LEU A 55 -16.83 1.44 0.30
C LEU A 55 -16.03 0.22 -0.18
N ALA A 56 -16.19 -0.88 0.53
CA ALA A 56 -15.55 -2.15 0.19
C ALA A 56 -16.43 -3.33 0.58
N ASN A 57 -16.39 -4.38 -0.24
CA ASN A 57 -16.88 -5.70 0.17
C ASN A 57 -15.76 -6.39 0.96
N VAL A 58 -16.01 -6.71 2.22
CA VAL A 58 -15.03 -7.39 3.09
C VAL A 58 -15.25 -8.90 2.98
N MET A 59 -14.27 -9.60 2.41
CA MET A 59 -14.29 -11.06 2.29
C MET A 59 -13.29 -11.69 3.26
N PRO A 60 -13.73 -12.60 4.15
CA PRO A 60 -12.81 -13.34 5.02
C PRO A 60 -12.04 -14.39 4.20
N VAL A 61 -10.71 -14.36 4.28
CA VAL A 61 -9.82 -15.35 3.68
C VAL A 61 -9.15 -16.15 4.78
N TYR A 62 -9.37 -17.46 4.76
CA TYR A 62 -8.77 -18.37 5.74
C TYR A 62 -7.25 -18.33 5.68
N LYS A 63 -6.58 -18.14 6.84
CA LYS A 63 -5.12 -18.04 6.96
C LYS A 63 -4.49 -19.35 7.45
N LYS A 64 -4.89 -19.82 8.64
CA LYS A 64 -4.36 -21.02 9.32
C LYS A 64 -5.18 -21.34 10.57
N GLY A 65 -5.11 -22.55 11.11
CA GLY A 65 -5.74 -22.92 12.39
C GLY A 65 -7.08 -23.65 12.26
N GLN A 66 -8.00 -23.42 13.19
CA GLN A 66 -9.35 -23.97 13.15
C GLN A 66 -10.26 -23.05 12.30
N LYS A 67 -11.14 -23.62 11.48
CA LYS A 67 -12.00 -22.85 10.56
C LYS A 67 -13.19 -22.21 11.26
N GLU A 68 -13.49 -22.67 12.47
CA GLU A 68 -14.61 -22.22 13.28
C GLU A 68 -14.26 -20.96 14.08
N ASP A 69 -12.96 -20.68 14.24
CA ASP A 69 -12.46 -19.49 14.92
C ASP A 69 -12.30 -18.32 13.93
N PRO A 70 -13.08 -17.24 14.08
CA PRO A 70 -13.00 -16.07 13.20
C PRO A 70 -11.61 -15.41 13.19
N GLY A 71 -10.83 -15.53 14.26
CA GLY A 71 -9.48 -14.96 14.36
C GLY A 71 -8.46 -15.60 13.40
N ASN A 72 -8.81 -16.74 12.81
CA ASN A 72 -8.00 -17.48 11.84
C ASN A 72 -8.22 -17.04 10.39
N TYR A 73 -9.05 -16.02 10.18
CA TYR A 73 -9.31 -15.41 8.88
C TYR A 73 -8.65 -14.03 8.80
N ARG A 74 -8.25 -13.63 7.60
CA ARG A 74 -7.86 -12.26 7.29
C ARG A 74 -8.97 -11.60 6.49
N PRO A 75 -9.48 -10.44 6.88
CA PRO A 75 -10.41 -9.71 6.04
C PRO A 75 -9.67 -9.12 4.83
N VAL A 76 -10.20 -9.36 3.63
CA VAL A 76 -9.73 -8.76 2.39
C VAL A 76 -10.80 -7.79 1.88
N SER A 77 -10.43 -6.52 1.76
CA SER A 77 -11.33 -5.47 1.25
C SER A 77 -11.27 -5.39 -0.28
N LEU A 78 -12.39 -5.66 -0.94
CA LEU A 78 -12.59 -5.41 -2.36
C LEU A 78 -13.18 -4.02 -2.54
N THR A 79 -12.33 -3.05 -2.87
CA THR A 79 -12.71 -1.66 -3.19
C THR A 79 -12.95 -1.46 -4.70
N LEU A 80 -13.55 -0.33 -5.05
CA LEU A 80 -13.75 0.10 -6.43
C LEU A 80 -12.42 0.30 -7.16
N LEU A 81 -12.37 -0.16 -8.41
CA LEU A 81 -11.16 -0.08 -9.23
C LEU A 81 -10.68 1.35 -9.50
N PRO A 82 -11.54 2.34 -9.82
CA PRO A 82 -11.08 3.73 -9.95
C PRO A 82 -10.40 4.25 -8.68
N GLY A 83 -10.95 3.93 -7.50
CA GLY A 83 -10.31 4.24 -6.22
C GLY A 83 -8.92 3.63 -6.09
N LYS A 84 -8.75 2.35 -6.46
CA LYS A 84 -7.44 1.69 -6.47
C LYS A 84 -6.46 2.33 -7.45
N VAL A 85 -6.92 2.79 -8.62
CA VAL A 85 -6.06 3.50 -9.57
C VAL A 85 -5.58 4.83 -8.97
N MET A 86 -6.45 5.58 -8.29
CA MET A 86 -6.04 6.78 -7.56
C MET A 86 -5.04 6.47 -6.44
N GLU A 87 -5.25 5.40 -5.67
CA GLU A 87 -4.29 4.95 -4.66
C GLU A 87 -2.91 4.65 -5.27
N GLN A 88 -2.85 4.07 -6.47
CA GLN A 88 -1.58 3.82 -7.18
C GLN A 88 -0.91 5.11 -7.68
N VAL A 89 -1.69 6.11 -8.12
CA VAL A 89 -1.18 7.44 -8.46
C VAL A 89 -0.53 8.09 -7.25
N ILE A 90 -1.25 8.08 -6.12
CA ILE A 90 -0.77 8.60 -4.84
C ILE A 90 0.50 7.85 -4.40
N LEU A 91 0.47 6.52 -4.41
CA LEU A 91 1.62 5.69 -4.02
C LEU A 91 2.85 6.02 -4.87
N SER A 92 2.67 6.21 -6.18
CA SER A 92 3.76 6.56 -7.09
C SER A 92 4.39 7.90 -6.72
N ALA A 93 3.57 8.91 -6.36
CA ALA A 93 4.06 10.20 -5.91
C ALA A 93 4.83 10.11 -4.58
N ILE A 94 4.31 9.38 -3.59
CA ILE A 94 5.00 9.15 -2.32
C ILE A 94 6.34 8.43 -2.58
N MET A 95 6.35 7.39 -3.42
CA MET A 95 7.57 6.60 -3.64
C MET A 95 8.64 7.44 -4.32
N TRP A 96 8.26 8.28 -5.27
CA TRP A 96 9.17 9.21 -5.92
C TRP A 96 9.82 10.15 -4.90
N HIS A 97 9.02 10.78 -4.03
CA HIS A 97 9.51 11.67 -2.98
C HIS A 97 10.42 10.96 -1.97
N VAL A 98 10.03 9.77 -1.51
CA VAL A 98 10.79 8.98 -0.53
C VAL A 98 12.15 8.55 -1.09
N GLN A 99 12.22 8.24 -2.39
CA GLN A 99 13.45 7.83 -3.05
C GLN A 99 14.39 9.01 -3.30
N ASP A 100 13.86 10.12 -3.82
CA ASP A 100 14.64 11.31 -4.17
C ASP A 100 15.27 11.96 -2.92
N ASN A 101 14.49 12.05 -1.83
CA ASN A 101 14.94 12.64 -0.57
C ASN A 101 15.61 11.65 0.40
N GLN A 102 15.86 10.40 -0.04
CA GLN A 102 16.47 9.34 0.79
C GLN A 102 15.81 9.17 2.19
N VAL A 103 14.49 9.36 2.27
CA VAL A 103 13.74 9.32 3.54
C VAL A 103 13.85 7.96 4.23
N ILE A 104 13.94 6.89 3.42
CA ILE A 104 14.03 5.51 3.90
C ILE A 104 15.46 5.00 3.81
N ARG A 105 15.94 4.38 4.89
CA ARG A 105 17.30 3.83 4.98
C ARG A 105 17.57 2.78 3.88
N PRO A 106 18.81 2.70 3.35
CA PRO A 106 19.18 1.68 2.38
C PRO A 106 19.01 0.23 2.85
N SER A 107 18.99 -0.01 4.16
CA SER A 107 18.74 -1.33 4.76
C SER A 107 17.28 -1.77 4.73
N GLN A 108 16.32 -0.91 4.37
CA GLN A 108 14.91 -1.29 4.24
C GLN A 108 14.71 -2.03 2.91
N HIS A 109 14.43 -3.33 2.95
CA HIS A 109 14.16 -4.08 1.71
C HIS A 109 12.67 -4.20 1.39
N TRP A 110 11.84 -4.34 2.42
CA TRP A 110 10.41 -4.55 2.25
C TRP A 110 9.71 -3.28 1.76
N PHE A 111 8.81 -3.42 0.79
CA PHE A 111 8.10 -2.34 0.05
C PHE A 111 8.97 -1.40 -0.82
N MET A 112 10.25 -1.70 -1.03
CA MET A 112 11.10 -0.87 -1.89
C MET A 112 11.24 -1.48 -3.30
N LYS A 113 11.07 -0.65 -4.34
CA LYS A 113 11.25 -1.06 -5.73
C LYS A 113 12.67 -1.60 -5.94
N GLY A 114 12.78 -2.76 -6.61
CA GLY A 114 14.08 -3.41 -6.89
C GLY A 114 14.69 -4.16 -5.70
N ARG A 115 14.01 -4.23 -4.54
CA ARG A 115 14.44 -5.00 -3.38
C ARG A 115 13.47 -6.15 -3.13
N SER A 116 14.00 -7.24 -2.59
CA SER A 116 13.27 -8.48 -2.31
C SER A 116 13.77 -9.13 -1.02
N TYR A 117 13.05 -10.15 -0.54
CA TYR A 117 13.51 -11.02 0.55
C TYR A 117 14.92 -11.55 0.29
N LEU A 118 15.21 -11.96 -0.96
CA LEU A 118 16.51 -12.49 -1.32
C LEU A 118 17.62 -11.43 -1.20
N THR A 119 17.39 -10.21 -1.68
CA THR A 119 18.37 -9.12 -1.53
C THR A 119 18.63 -8.77 -0.07
N ASN A 120 17.62 -8.89 0.80
CA ASN A 120 17.76 -8.69 2.24
C ASN A 120 18.65 -9.76 2.85
N LEU A 121 18.38 -11.02 2.49
CA LEU A 121 19.15 -12.16 2.96
C LEU A 121 20.62 -12.07 2.53
N MET A 122 20.88 -11.69 1.27
CA MET A 122 22.22 -11.47 0.75
C MET A 122 22.95 -10.35 1.51
N SER A 123 22.30 -9.20 1.71
CA SER A 123 22.91 -8.08 2.45
C SER A 123 23.21 -8.45 3.91
N PHE A 124 22.34 -9.24 4.53
CA PHE A 124 22.57 -9.76 5.86
C PHE A 124 23.76 -10.71 5.91
N TYR A 125 23.81 -11.72 5.03
CA TYR A 125 24.91 -12.68 5.01
C TYR A 125 26.25 -12.04 4.67
N ASP A 126 26.33 -11.14 3.69
CA ASP A 126 27.58 -10.41 3.37
C ASP A 126 28.11 -9.66 4.61
N LYS A 127 27.23 -9.05 5.40
CA LYS A 127 27.63 -8.40 6.64
C LYS A 127 28.12 -9.39 7.70
N VAL A 128 27.43 -10.51 7.87
CA VAL A 128 27.79 -11.53 8.87
C VAL A 128 29.11 -12.21 8.50
N THR A 129 29.28 -12.63 7.25
CA THR A 129 30.51 -13.33 6.81
C THR A 129 31.73 -12.45 6.95
N ARG A 130 31.66 -11.17 6.58
CA ARG A 130 32.77 -10.22 6.79
C ARG A 130 33.20 -10.12 8.25
N LEU A 131 32.24 -10.01 9.17
CA LEU A 131 32.55 -9.93 10.60
C LEU A 131 33.19 -11.23 11.12
N VAL A 132 32.71 -12.38 10.64
CA VAL A 132 33.27 -13.68 10.99
C VAL A 132 34.69 -13.85 10.44
N ASP A 133 34.95 -13.42 9.20
CA ASP A 133 36.27 -13.46 8.57
C ASP A 133 37.29 -12.57 9.32
N GLU A 134 36.82 -11.48 9.92
CA GLU A 134 37.60 -10.61 10.82
C GLU A 134 37.82 -11.22 12.22
N GLY A 135 37.32 -12.42 12.49
CA GLY A 135 37.41 -13.10 13.78
C GLY A 135 36.48 -12.52 14.86
N LYS A 136 35.46 -11.74 14.49
CA LYS A 136 34.51 -11.13 15.43
C LYS A 136 33.34 -12.09 15.73
N ALA A 137 32.92 -12.12 16.99
CA ALA A 137 31.68 -12.78 17.37
C ALA A 137 30.46 -11.98 16.87
N VAL A 138 29.46 -12.68 16.31
CA VAL A 138 28.23 -12.08 15.79
C VAL A 138 27.03 -12.61 16.57
N ALA A 139 26.22 -11.70 17.09
CA ALA A 139 24.91 -12.01 17.66
C ALA A 139 23.81 -11.31 16.84
N VAL A 140 22.67 -11.98 16.65
CA VAL A 140 21.57 -11.50 15.82
C VAL A 140 20.30 -11.44 16.66
N VAL A 141 19.62 -10.30 16.63
CA VAL A 141 18.35 -10.08 17.33
C VAL A 141 17.26 -9.89 16.28
N TYR A 142 16.25 -10.77 16.30
CA TYR A 142 15.05 -10.64 15.47
C TYR A 142 13.93 -10.00 16.28
N LEU A 143 13.32 -8.96 15.72
CA LEU A 143 12.19 -8.24 16.31
C LEU A 143 11.00 -8.37 15.37
N ASP A 144 9.82 -8.70 15.91
CA ASP A 144 8.57 -8.79 15.17
C ASP A 144 7.47 -8.00 15.87
N PHE A 145 6.71 -7.23 15.10
CA PHE A 145 5.58 -6.46 15.62
C PHE A 145 4.30 -7.27 15.42
N SER A 146 3.67 -7.64 16.53
CA SER A 146 2.32 -8.21 16.49
C SER A 146 1.38 -7.22 15.82
N LYS A 147 0.64 -7.67 14.79
CA LYS A 147 -0.38 -6.86 14.09
C LYS A 147 0.11 -5.43 13.77
N ALA A 148 1.28 -5.33 13.13
CA ALA A 148 2.03 -4.08 12.96
C ALA A 148 1.19 -2.91 12.43
N PHE A 149 0.24 -3.18 11.55
CA PHE A 149 -0.58 -2.14 10.95
C PHE A 149 -1.82 -1.77 11.76
N ASP A 150 -2.35 -2.69 12.56
CA ASP A 150 -3.46 -2.42 13.49
C ASP A 150 -2.97 -1.57 14.67
N ASN A 151 -1.66 -1.59 14.93
CA ASN A 151 -1.00 -0.84 15.99
C ASN A 151 -0.47 0.55 15.56
N ILE A 152 -0.75 1.00 14.34
CA ILE A 152 -0.32 2.33 13.88
C ILE A 152 -1.23 3.40 14.50
N SER A 153 -0.65 4.34 15.24
CA SER A 153 -1.40 5.46 15.81
C SER A 153 -1.86 6.46 14.74
N HIS A 154 -3.16 6.75 14.74
CA HIS A 154 -3.77 7.75 13.86
C HIS A 154 -3.39 9.20 14.20
N SER A 155 -2.86 9.47 15.40
CA SER A 155 -2.33 10.79 15.75
C SER A 155 -0.87 10.97 15.30
N ILE A 156 -0.06 9.92 15.44
CA ILE A 156 1.39 9.99 15.18
C ILE A 156 1.69 9.89 13.67
N LEU A 157 0.94 9.08 12.92
CA LEU A 157 1.23 8.86 11.50
C LEU A 157 1.20 10.16 10.69
N PRO A 158 0.17 11.03 10.80
CA PRO A 158 0.15 12.30 10.07
C PRO A 158 1.31 13.23 10.44
N GLU A 159 1.69 13.30 11.72
CA GLU A 159 2.82 14.11 12.19
C GLU A 159 4.13 13.63 11.56
N LYS A 160 4.34 12.31 11.51
CA LYS A 160 5.54 11.72 10.92
C LYS A 160 5.60 11.90 9.40
N VAL A 161 4.46 11.83 8.72
CA VAL A 161 4.37 12.11 7.27
C VAL A 161 4.71 13.58 7.01
N ALA A 162 4.12 14.51 7.77
CA ALA A 162 4.39 15.93 7.64
C ALA A 162 5.87 16.28 7.90
N ALA A 163 6.52 15.60 8.85
CA ALA A 163 7.95 15.77 9.14
C ALA A 163 8.89 15.34 8.00
N HIS A 164 8.37 14.67 6.97
CA HIS A 164 9.13 14.25 5.79
C HIS A 164 8.71 15.01 4.53
N ASP A 165 8.07 16.18 4.66
CA ASP A 165 7.61 17.02 3.55
C ASP A 165 6.69 16.29 2.56
N LEU A 166 6.07 15.20 3.01
CA LEU A 166 4.99 14.54 2.28
C LEU A 166 3.72 15.31 2.57
N ASP A 167 3.21 16.00 1.55
CA ASP A 167 2.07 16.88 1.71
C ASP A 167 0.86 16.09 2.24
N VAL A 168 0.29 16.56 3.37
CA VAL A 168 -0.80 15.92 4.11
C VAL A 168 -2.06 15.77 3.24
N ILE A 169 -2.11 16.45 2.09
CA ILE A 169 -3.11 16.30 1.02
C ILE A 169 -3.31 14.83 0.64
N ILE A 170 -2.21 14.06 0.60
CA ILE A 170 -2.24 12.62 0.31
C ILE A 170 -3.06 11.82 1.35
N PHE A 171 -3.15 12.36 2.57
CA PHE A 171 -3.79 11.73 3.73
C PHE A 171 -4.99 12.52 4.26
N ALA A 172 -5.49 13.55 3.56
CA ALA A 172 -6.74 14.22 3.94
C ALA A 172 -7.94 13.24 3.91
N GLY A 173 -7.83 12.19 3.09
CA GLY A 173 -8.69 11.03 3.17
C GLY A 173 -8.61 10.28 4.52
N GLN A 174 -7.47 10.25 5.22
CA GLN A 174 -7.36 9.55 6.52
C GLN A 174 -8.17 10.20 7.64
N LYS A 175 -8.26 11.54 7.69
CA LYS A 175 -9.16 12.23 8.63
C LYS A 175 -10.64 11.95 8.33
N THR A 176 -10.98 11.53 7.11
CA THR A 176 -12.35 11.30 6.63
C THR A 176 -12.67 9.83 6.27
N GLY A 177 -11.79 8.87 6.62
CA GLY A 177 -12.08 7.44 6.55
C GLY A 177 -11.47 6.64 5.39
N TRP A 178 -10.63 7.21 4.53
CA TRP A 178 -10.01 6.54 3.38
C TRP A 178 -9.01 5.45 3.75
N MET A 179 -8.22 5.68 4.80
CA MET A 179 -7.38 4.64 5.39
C MET A 179 -7.79 4.27 6.81
N ALA A 180 -8.85 4.88 7.36
CA ALA A 180 -9.58 4.30 8.49
C ALA A 180 -10.48 3.17 7.99
N ARG A 181 -9.89 2.22 7.28
CA ARG A 181 -10.53 0.96 6.95
C ARG A 181 -10.64 0.13 8.25
N PRO A 182 -11.65 -0.72 8.42
CA PRO A 182 -11.82 -1.50 9.64
C PRO A 182 -10.55 -2.28 10.00
N LYS A 183 -9.89 -1.80 11.06
CA LYS A 183 -8.94 -2.36 12.06
C LYS A 183 -8.16 -3.67 11.86
N GLU A 184 -8.12 -4.31 10.69
CA GLU A 184 -7.50 -5.64 10.52
C GLU A 184 -6.93 -5.87 9.11
N LEU A 185 -6.27 -4.86 8.53
CA LEU A 185 -6.08 -4.79 7.08
C LEU A 185 -4.64 -4.73 6.59
N TRP A 186 -3.76 -5.63 7.06
CA TRP A 186 -2.57 -6.12 6.33
C TRP A 186 -2.16 -7.55 6.77
#